data_AF-A0A949IIR7-F1
#
_entry.id   AF-A0A949IIR7-F1
#
_cell.length_a   1.000
_cell.length_b   1.000
_cell.length_c   1.000
_cell.angle_alpha   90.00
_cell.angle_beta   90.00
_cell.angle_gamma   90.00
#
_symmetry.space_group_name_H-M   'P 1'
#
loop_
_entity.id
_entity.type
_entity.pdbx_description
1 polymer ?
#
loop_
_entity_poly.entity_id
_entity_poly.type
_entity_poly.pdbx_seq_one_letter_code
_entity_poly.pdbx_strand_id
1 'polypeptide(L)'
;MRRLLSVRALSLSGMIVAGCSTGPILPAVAYDPWTADAVNVTAPLMGGSPVNLSTTTLAVGSKGPAYQDEGVENALDTSDYATAQSLITSKLSAYDSARGAFGEAYLRTALVEALIWQGQLSSAATENKRLGKILDGLAPTGTGYNADDLKELRARALDDQAWLAEALGKLDDAQSYLGQAIVLLKELHAVDRQTWRLIGCMSHSAGLKAEAGDYPAAKGLLEEALSEVNGSHSLSPLNVADIQGSLGAVLYKLGDQTGATAHFSQALAIKNGTRALSRPYSPGPYWLSPTYKYWDGSPWSSKNFQNGVQVKVMDLGDIAIQCAVVRDKITKQLIQASVTVTNKTSQPIQFLGRQPVLIVLNPKATWAKLVQPTELAAKVEKKAEGKAKWVRFWGQGATQTVSSTTMGNMPMYGYGYGGGYPMNSSFYNGGMTSFSRNRNGDYHQFSTMQVPDPIAEARAFAKAQQIQDNGKAKAETIRSQSLGPCDIAPGQTINGSLYFDAGGLSKGSACLLRVPVGLAQCEFRFDSIVDAP
;
A
#
# COMPACT_ATOMS: atom_id res chain seq x y z
N MET A 1 -7.20 -9.59 2.12
CA MET A 1 -6.07 -9.18 1.26
C MET A 1 -6.58 -8.65 -0.08
N ARG A 2 -7.09 -9.44 -1.04
CA ARG A 2 -7.07 -9.06 -2.48
C ARG A 2 -8.33 -9.26 -3.38
N ARG A 3 -9.53 -9.62 -2.92
CA ARG A 3 -10.86 -9.58 -3.65
C ARG A 3 -10.77 -9.32 -5.19
N LEU A 4 -10.61 -10.40 -5.97
CA LEU A 4 -10.40 -10.44 -7.45
C LEU A 4 -11.73 -10.71 -8.21
N LEU A 5 -11.84 -10.96 -9.53
CA LEU A 5 -11.09 -10.63 -10.78
C LEU A 5 -12.14 -10.48 -11.93
N SER A 6 -11.80 -10.10 -13.17
CA SER A 6 -12.73 -9.94 -14.34
C SER A 6 -13.57 -8.61 -14.34
N VAL A 7 -14.36 -8.20 -15.36
CA VAL A 7 -14.31 -8.11 -16.86
C VAL A 7 -15.76 -8.05 -17.40
N ARG A 8 -16.21 -7.25 -18.39
CA ARG A 8 -15.67 -6.23 -19.35
C ARG A 8 -16.82 -5.34 -19.87
N ALA A 9 -16.51 -4.20 -20.54
CA ALA A 9 -17.43 -3.42 -21.43
C ALA A 9 -18.65 -2.72 -20.74
N LEU A 10 -19.54 -1.89 -21.33
CA LEU A 10 -19.57 -0.81 -22.39
C LEU A 10 -21.04 -0.23 -22.34
N SER A 11 -21.46 0.99 -22.75
CA SER A 11 -20.86 2.34 -23.00
C SER A 11 -21.95 3.34 -23.49
N LEU A 12 -21.77 4.66 -23.29
CA LEU A 12 -22.61 5.80 -23.83
C LEU A 12 -24.03 5.92 -23.19
N SER A 13 -24.70 7.09 -23.05
CA SER A 13 -24.33 8.52 -23.17
C SER A 13 -25.44 9.46 -22.62
N GLY A 14 -25.09 10.72 -22.28
CA GLY A 14 -26.02 11.85 -21.99
C GLY A 14 -26.02 12.29 -20.51
N MET A 15 -25.79 13.55 -20.10
CA MET A 15 -26.47 14.85 -20.41
C MET A 15 -27.91 14.93 -19.84
N ILE A 16 -28.37 16.02 -19.20
CA ILE A 16 -27.90 17.43 -19.25
C ILE A 16 -28.28 18.26 -17.98
N VAL A 17 -27.46 19.27 -17.63
CA VAL A 17 -27.76 20.68 -17.19
C VAL A 17 -29.13 21.01 -16.52
N ALA A 18 -29.28 21.92 -15.52
CA ALA A 18 -28.42 22.60 -14.53
C ALA A 18 -29.32 23.50 -13.63
N GLY A 19 -28.76 24.25 -12.66
CA GLY A 19 -29.51 25.32 -11.97
C GLY A 19 -28.79 25.97 -10.78
N CYS A 20 -28.27 27.19 -10.96
CA CYS A 20 -27.68 27.99 -9.89
C CYS A 20 -28.66 29.06 -9.38
N SER A 21 -28.64 29.33 -8.06
CA SER A 21 -28.80 30.68 -7.52
C SER A 21 -28.11 30.79 -6.15
N THR A 22 -27.88 32.02 -5.68
CA THR A 22 -26.95 32.35 -4.58
C THR A 22 -27.66 32.78 -3.30
N GLY A 23 -27.04 32.50 -2.14
CA GLY A 23 -27.48 32.99 -0.83
C GLY A 23 -26.44 33.88 -0.13
N PRO A 24 -26.84 34.73 0.85
CA PRO A 24 -25.94 35.59 1.63
C PRO A 24 -25.28 34.85 2.82
N ILE A 25 -24.26 35.48 3.40
CA ILE A 25 -23.40 34.92 4.46
C ILE A 25 -23.95 35.25 5.86
N LEU A 26 -23.95 34.25 6.76
CA LEU A 26 -24.16 34.41 8.21
C LEU A 26 -23.19 33.49 9.01
N PRO A 27 -22.96 33.73 10.31
CA PRO A 27 -21.66 33.48 10.94
C PRO A 27 -21.44 32.07 11.53
N ALA A 28 -20.20 31.84 11.98
CA ALA A 28 -19.73 30.56 12.51
C ALA A 28 -20.48 30.09 13.77
N VAL A 29 -20.84 28.82 13.78
CA VAL A 29 -21.38 28.08 14.93
C VAL A 29 -20.30 27.12 15.43
N ALA A 30 -20.11 27.03 16.74
CA ALA A 30 -19.24 26.01 17.34
C ALA A 30 -19.90 24.63 17.19
N TYR A 31 -19.26 23.73 16.45
CA TYR A 31 -19.78 22.39 16.16
C TYR A 31 -19.17 21.36 17.11
N ASP A 32 -20.03 20.55 17.76
CA ASP A 32 -19.58 19.42 18.59
C ASP A 32 -19.09 18.28 17.67
N PRO A 33 -17.82 17.84 17.76
CA PRO A 33 -17.28 16.83 16.85
C PRO A 33 -17.88 15.41 17.07
N TRP A 34 -18.63 15.18 18.16
CA TRP A 34 -19.11 13.85 18.55
C TRP A 34 -20.55 13.52 18.13
N THR A 35 -21.36 14.52 17.82
CA THR A 35 -22.72 14.30 17.28
C THR A 35 -22.66 14.05 15.78
N ALA A 36 -22.68 12.77 15.37
CA ALA A 36 -23.06 12.44 14.01
C ALA A 36 -24.55 12.77 13.81
N ASP A 37 -24.85 13.79 13.01
CA ASP A 37 -26.23 14.10 12.60
C ASP A 37 -26.92 12.85 12.05
N ALA A 38 -28.17 12.60 12.48
CA ALA A 38 -28.90 11.36 12.19
C ALA A 38 -29.27 11.23 10.71
N VAL A 39 -28.34 10.77 9.88
CA VAL A 39 -28.56 10.55 8.44
C VAL A 39 -29.47 9.34 8.25
N ASN A 40 -30.75 9.62 8.05
CA ASN A 40 -31.78 8.62 7.80
C ASN A 40 -31.69 8.14 6.33
N VAL A 41 -30.79 7.19 6.04
CA VAL A 41 -30.51 6.71 4.66
C VAL A 41 -31.57 5.69 4.21
N THR A 42 -32.77 6.17 3.91
CA THR A 42 -33.86 5.39 3.29
C THR A 42 -33.60 5.13 1.80
N ALA A 43 -32.57 4.34 1.49
CA ALA A 43 -32.32 3.87 0.13
C ALA A 43 -33.37 2.80 -0.27
N PRO A 44 -34.17 3.01 -1.34
CA PRO A 44 -35.14 2.02 -1.78
C PRO A 44 -34.43 0.81 -2.40
N LEU A 45 -34.64 -0.38 -1.83
CA LEU A 45 -34.22 -1.64 -2.41
C LEU A 45 -35.25 -2.12 -3.44
N MET A 46 -34.82 -2.35 -4.68
CA MET A 46 -35.65 -3.04 -5.67
C MET A 46 -35.74 -4.52 -5.31
N GLY A 47 -36.86 -4.93 -4.70
CA GLY A 47 -37.17 -6.34 -4.38
C GLY A 47 -37.01 -6.76 -2.92
N GLY A 48 -36.74 -5.83 -1.99
CA GLY A 48 -36.67 -6.10 -0.55
C GLY A 48 -37.23 -4.94 0.27
N SER A 49 -37.63 -5.21 1.52
CA SER A 49 -38.01 -4.15 2.46
C SER A 49 -36.86 -3.15 2.64
N PRO A 50 -37.12 -1.85 2.73
CA PRO A 50 -36.06 -0.87 2.95
C PRO A 50 -35.39 -1.15 4.30
N VAL A 51 -34.07 -1.38 4.29
CA VAL A 51 -33.29 -1.58 5.51
C VAL A 51 -33.33 -0.27 6.28
N ASN A 52 -34.10 -0.26 7.37
CA ASN A 52 -34.28 0.93 8.20
C ASN A 52 -33.05 1.12 9.08
N LEU A 53 -31.98 1.68 8.49
CA LEU A 53 -30.76 2.08 9.20
C LEU A 53 -31.04 3.31 10.06
N SER A 54 -31.80 3.11 11.14
CA SER A 54 -31.97 4.09 12.20
C SER A 54 -30.60 4.46 12.74
N THR A 55 -30.17 5.70 12.48
CA THR A 55 -28.90 6.25 12.98
C THR A 55 -29.00 6.55 14.47
N THR A 56 -29.11 5.49 15.27
CA THR A 56 -28.69 5.52 16.67
C THR A 56 -27.21 5.89 16.66
N THR A 57 -26.88 7.04 17.26
CA THR A 57 -25.49 7.46 17.44
C THR A 57 -24.76 6.36 18.22
N LEU A 58 -23.83 5.65 17.58
CA LEU A 58 -22.92 4.73 18.27
C LEU A 58 -22.09 5.56 19.24
N ALA A 59 -22.53 5.57 20.51
CA ALA A 59 -22.03 6.50 21.51
C ALA A 59 -20.56 6.20 21.79
N VAL A 60 -19.68 7.11 21.38
CA VAL A 60 -18.27 7.12 21.81
C VAL A 60 -18.28 7.29 23.33
N GLY A 61 -17.73 6.31 24.05
CA GLY A 61 -17.87 6.21 25.51
C GLY A 61 -18.95 5.22 26.01
N SER A 62 -19.61 4.48 25.11
CA SER A 62 -20.30 3.24 25.51
C SER A 62 -19.25 2.23 26.02
N LYS A 63 -19.22 2.02 27.34
CA LYS A 63 -18.20 1.19 27.98
C LYS A 63 -18.32 -0.26 27.51
N GLY A 64 -17.24 -0.79 26.91
CA GLY A 64 -17.16 -2.18 26.47
C GLY A 64 -17.35 -3.18 27.63
N PRO A 65 -17.59 -4.47 27.33
CA PRO A 65 -17.75 -5.50 28.36
C PRO A 65 -16.55 -5.52 29.31
N ALA A 66 -16.82 -5.71 30.61
CA ALA A 66 -15.95 -5.28 31.71
C ALA A 66 -14.55 -5.93 31.79
N TYR A 67 -14.24 -6.89 30.90
CA TYR A 67 -12.92 -7.48 30.73
C TYR A 67 -11.99 -6.66 29.81
N GLN A 68 -12.53 -5.74 29.00
CA GLN A 68 -11.77 -4.94 28.04
C GLN A 68 -11.05 -3.76 28.72
N ASP A 69 -9.90 -3.38 28.17
CA ASP A 69 -9.13 -2.22 28.63
C ASP A 69 -9.36 -1.04 27.70
N GLU A 70 -10.05 -0.01 28.19
CA GLU A 70 -10.49 1.17 27.44
C GLU A 70 -9.32 1.88 26.71
N GLY A 71 -8.14 1.92 27.33
CA GLY A 71 -6.94 2.49 26.71
C GLY A 71 -6.34 1.63 25.60
N VAL A 72 -6.57 0.31 25.62
CA VAL A 72 -6.15 -0.61 24.55
C VAL A 72 -7.13 -0.53 23.38
N GLU A 73 -8.44 -0.66 23.62
CA GLU A 73 -9.43 -0.60 22.53
C GLU A 73 -9.39 0.76 21.84
N ASN A 74 -9.37 1.88 22.57
CA ASN A 74 -9.27 3.21 21.95
C ASN A 74 -8.00 3.36 21.07
N ALA A 75 -6.88 2.71 21.42
CA ALA A 75 -5.68 2.72 20.60
C ALA A 75 -5.81 1.84 19.34
N LEU A 76 -6.53 0.71 19.41
CA LEU A 76 -6.84 -0.14 18.25
C LEU A 76 -7.86 0.55 17.32
N ASP A 77 -8.94 1.09 17.89
CA ASP A 77 -10.04 1.76 17.21
C ASP A 77 -9.56 2.99 16.41
N THR A 78 -8.64 3.77 17.00
CA THR A 78 -8.00 4.92 16.35
C THR A 78 -6.85 4.54 15.41
N SER A 79 -6.53 3.24 15.29
CA SER A 79 -5.43 2.68 14.51
C SER A 79 -4.02 3.06 14.96
N ASP A 80 -3.83 3.47 16.23
CA ASP A 80 -2.50 3.59 16.86
C ASP A 80 -2.06 2.24 17.46
N TYR A 81 -1.80 1.30 16.56
CA TYR A 81 -1.33 -0.05 16.90
C TYR A 81 0.01 -0.07 17.64
N ALA A 82 0.83 0.99 17.53
CA ALA A 82 2.09 1.10 18.24
C ALA A 82 1.87 1.45 19.72
N THR A 83 0.99 2.40 20.02
CA THR A 83 0.55 2.68 21.39
C THR A 83 -0.20 1.48 21.98
N ALA A 84 -1.07 0.82 21.21
CA ALA A 84 -1.73 -0.41 21.65
C ALA A 84 -0.71 -1.49 22.04
N GLN A 85 0.26 -1.81 21.15
CA GLN A 85 1.33 -2.77 21.44
C GLN A 85 2.11 -2.42 22.73
N SER A 86 2.43 -1.14 22.93
CA SER A 86 3.14 -0.66 24.13
C SER A 86 2.33 -0.87 25.41
N LEU A 87 1.07 -0.42 25.41
CA LEU A 87 0.14 -0.57 26.55
C LEU A 87 -0.07 -2.05 26.90
N ILE A 88 -0.31 -2.89 25.88
CA ILE A 88 -0.55 -4.32 26.07
C ILE A 88 0.72 -5.02 26.59
N THR A 89 1.90 -4.71 26.04
CA THR A 89 3.17 -5.31 26.49
C THR A 89 3.45 -4.97 27.95
N SER A 90 3.18 -3.72 28.36
CA SER A 90 3.27 -3.29 29.76
C SER A 90 2.32 -4.10 30.66
N LYS A 91 1.03 -4.18 30.29
CA LYS A 91 0.00 -4.94 31.02
C LYS A 91 0.29 -6.44 31.10
N LEU A 92 0.88 -7.04 30.06
CA LEU A 92 1.32 -8.45 30.04
C LEU A 92 2.58 -8.68 30.89
N SER A 93 3.50 -7.71 30.99
CA SER A 93 4.68 -7.82 31.85
C SER A 93 4.35 -7.68 33.35
N ALA A 94 3.30 -6.91 33.67
CA ALA A 94 2.73 -6.77 35.00
C ALA A 94 1.49 -7.66 35.22
N TYR A 95 1.36 -8.76 34.46
CA TYR A 95 0.19 -9.63 34.55
C TYR A 95 0.27 -10.58 35.73
N ASP A 96 -0.57 -10.33 36.72
CA ASP A 96 -0.77 -11.23 37.85
C ASP A 96 -1.66 -12.42 37.45
N SER A 97 -1.16 -13.64 37.62
CA SER A 97 -1.90 -14.89 37.38
C SER A 97 -3.25 -14.98 38.12
N ALA A 98 -3.42 -14.29 39.25
CA ALA A 98 -4.70 -14.24 39.98
C ALA A 98 -5.78 -13.42 39.24
N ARG A 99 -5.43 -12.64 38.21
CA ARG A 99 -6.40 -11.94 37.33
C ARG A 99 -7.06 -12.87 36.30
N GLY A 100 -6.61 -14.13 36.22
CA GLY A 100 -7.25 -15.19 35.47
C GLY A 100 -6.89 -15.25 33.99
N ALA A 101 -6.79 -16.48 33.45
CA ALA A 101 -6.39 -16.76 32.08
C ALA A 101 -7.19 -16.01 31.00
N PHE A 102 -8.43 -15.61 31.29
CA PHE A 102 -9.28 -14.88 30.35
C PHE A 102 -8.75 -13.48 30.02
N GLY A 103 -8.29 -12.72 31.03
CA GLY A 103 -7.73 -11.39 30.80
C GLY A 103 -6.38 -11.42 30.08
N GLU A 104 -5.60 -12.49 30.26
CA GLU A 104 -4.37 -12.72 29.49
C GLU A 104 -4.71 -13.05 28.03
N ALA A 105 -5.69 -13.93 27.78
CA ALA A 105 -6.17 -14.24 26.44
C ALA A 105 -6.69 -12.98 25.72
N TYR A 106 -7.50 -12.16 26.41
CA TYR A 106 -7.94 -10.86 25.91
C TYR A 106 -6.78 -9.97 25.44
N LEU A 107 -5.80 -9.73 26.32
CA LEU A 107 -4.62 -8.93 25.99
C LEU A 107 -3.80 -9.53 24.84
N ARG A 108 -3.68 -10.87 24.75
CA ARG A 108 -2.96 -11.52 23.66
C ARG A 108 -3.71 -11.46 22.32
N THR A 109 -5.05 -11.49 22.30
CA THR A 109 -5.84 -11.23 21.08
C THR A 109 -5.59 -9.81 20.57
N ALA A 110 -5.76 -8.81 21.44
CA ALA A 110 -5.46 -7.41 21.12
C ALA A 110 -3.99 -7.20 20.66
N LEU A 111 -3.04 -7.98 21.19
CA LEU A 111 -1.64 -7.93 20.75
C LEU A 111 -1.45 -8.55 19.36
N VAL A 112 -2.11 -9.67 19.04
CA VAL A 112 -2.06 -10.27 17.71
C VAL A 112 -2.62 -9.28 16.68
N GLU A 113 -3.76 -8.65 16.95
CA GLU A 113 -4.36 -7.60 16.12
C GLU A 113 -3.36 -6.44 15.87
N ALA A 114 -2.81 -5.85 16.95
CA ALA A 114 -1.84 -4.76 16.86
C ALA A 114 -0.55 -5.13 16.11
N LEU A 115 -0.12 -6.39 16.15
CA LEU A 115 1.05 -6.89 15.43
C LEU A 115 0.75 -7.16 13.95
N ILE A 116 -0.45 -7.62 13.60
CA ILE A 116 -0.90 -7.82 12.21
C ILE A 116 -0.90 -6.48 11.47
N TRP A 117 -1.55 -5.45 12.03
CA TRP A 117 -1.72 -4.16 11.34
C TRP A 117 -0.43 -3.33 11.21
N GLN A 118 0.60 -3.64 12.00
CA GLN A 118 1.97 -3.14 11.83
C GLN A 118 2.83 -3.98 10.87
N GLY A 119 2.31 -5.09 10.35
CA GLY A 119 3.08 -6.03 9.52
C GLY A 119 4.11 -6.88 10.29
N GLN A 120 4.04 -6.92 11.63
CA GLN A 120 4.91 -7.73 12.48
C GLN A 120 4.47 -9.21 12.50
N LEU A 121 4.21 -9.80 11.33
CA LEU A 121 3.53 -11.10 11.17
C LEU A 121 4.24 -12.27 11.88
N SER A 122 5.57 -12.22 12.04
CA SER A 122 6.33 -13.25 12.76
C SER A 122 6.11 -13.17 14.28
N SER A 123 5.96 -11.96 14.81
CA SER A 123 5.58 -11.70 16.21
C SER A 123 4.13 -12.13 16.44
N ALA A 124 3.21 -11.73 15.54
CA ALA A 124 1.80 -12.12 15.60
C ALA A 124 1.63 -13.65 15.60
N ALA A 125 2.35 -14.37 14.73
CA ALA A 125 2.35 -15.83 14.69
C ALA A 125 3.00 -16.52 15.91
N THR A 126 3.77 -15.77 16.71
CA THR A 126 4.33 -16.25 17.98
C THR A 126 3.34 -16.03 19.13
N GLU A 127 2.71 -14.87 19.21
CA GLU A 127 1.66 -14.58 20.20
C GLU A 127 0.39 -15.38 19.98
N ASN A 128 -0.03 -15.60 18.73
CA ASN A 128 -1.18 -16.44 18.42
C ASN A 128 -1.01 -17.89 18.93
N LYS A 129 0.22 -18.43 18.90
CA LYS A 129 0.54 -19.76 19.47
C LYS A 129 0.53 -19.79 21.00
N ARG A 130 0.64 -18.62 21.66
CA ARG A 130 0.48 -18.47 23.12
C ARG A 130 -0.99 -18.35 23.45
N LEU A 131 -1.71 -17.48 22.73
CA LEU A 131 -3.15 -17.26 22.82
C LEU A 131 -3.95 -18.56 22.71
N GLY A 132 -3.71 -19.38 21.66
CA GLY A 132 -4.43 -20.64 21.45
C GLY A 132 -4.41 -21.55 22.67
N LYS A 133 -3.23 -21.81 23.25
CA LYS A 133 -3.06 -22.64 24.45
C LYS A 133 -3.85 -22.14 25.67
N ILE A 134 -4.09 -20.83 25.76
CA ILE A 134 -4.87 -20.23 26.84
C ILE A 134 -6.37 -20.39 26.53
N LEU A 135 -6.79 -20.10 25.29
CA LEU A 135 -8.16 -20.30 24.82
C LEU A 135 -8.62 -21.76 24.91
N ASP A 136 -7.73 -22.72 24.67
CA ASP A 136 -7.96 -24.17 24.82
C ASP A 136 -8.23 -24.57 26.28
N GLY A 137 -7.59 -23.88 27.24
CA GLY A 137 -7.72 -24.12 28.67
C GLY A 137 -8.88 -23.39 29.36
N LEU A 138 -9.59 -22.50 28.65
CA LEU A 138 -10.70 -21.73 29.22
C LEU A 138 -12.02 -22.52 29.22
N ALA A 139 -12.50 -22.80 30.44
CA ALA A 139 -13.86 -23.28 30.69
C ALA A 139 -14.91 -22.24 30.23
N PRO A 140 -16.14 -22.67 29.86
CA PRO A 140 -17.18 -21.78 29.33
C PRO A 140 -17.51 -20.57 30.20
N THR A 141 -17.41 -20.68 31.52
CA THR A 141 -17.61 -19.58 32.47
C THR A 141 -16.47 -19.53 33.48
N GLY A 142 -16.22 -18.35 34.05
CA GLY A 142 -15.17 -18.19 35.05
C GLY A 142 -15.23 -16.84 35.76
N THR A 143 -14.16 -16.51 36.47
CA THR A 143 -14.10 -15.24 37.22
C THR A 143 -13.99 -14.07 36.24
N GLY A 144 -15.01 -13.20 36.23
CA GLY A 144 -15.05 -12.00 35.40
C GLY A 144 -15.51 -12.19 33.95
N TYR A 145 -15.97 -13.38 33.56
CA TYR A 145 -16.49 -13.63 32.19
C TYR A 145 -17.57 -14.72 32.14
N ASN A 146 -18.50 -14.60 31.20
CA ASN A 146 -19.54 -15.58 30.89
C ASN A 146 -19.29 -16.32 29.55
N ALA A 147 -20.19 -17.24 29.20
CA ALA A 147 -20.08 -18.08 28.00
C ALA A 147 -20.09 -17.28 26.70
N ASP A 148 -20.89 -16.23 26.59
CA ASP A 148 -20.94 -15.38 25.40
C ASP A 148 -19.72 -14.45 25.33
N ASP A 149 -19.21 -13.93 26.45
CA ASP A 149 -17.94 -13.20 26.49
C ASP A 149 -16.77 -14.06 25.95
N LEU A 150 -16.77 -15.36 26.24
CA LEU A 150 -15.79 -16.32 25.71
C LEU A 150 -16.02 -16.63 24.22
N LYS A 151 -17.26 -16.68 23.74
CA LYS A 151 -17.55 -16.75 22.29
C LYS A 151 -17.06 -15.51 21.57
N GLU A 152 -17.29 -14.31 22.12
CA GLU A 152 -16.83 -13.04 21.55
C GLU A 152 -15.30 -12.99 21.45
N LEU A 153 -14.59 -13.38 22.53
CA LEU A 153 -13.13 -13.42 22.55
C LEU A 153 -12.57 -14.48 21.58
N ARG A 154 -13.17 -15.68 21.52
CA ARG A 154 -12.78 -16.71 20.55
C ARG A 154 -13.07 -16.29 19.11
N ALA A 155 -14.18 -15.60 18.84
CA ALA A 155 -14.53 -15.08 17.53
C ALA A 155 -13.56 -13.98 17.06
N ARG A 156 -13.18 -13.03 17.92
CA ARG A 156 -12.13 -12.03 17.61
C ARG A 156 -10.80 -12.71 17.30
N ALA A 157 -10.38 -13.66 18.13
CA ALA A 157 -9.15 -14.43 17.91
C ALA A 157 -9.15 -15.23 16.60
N LEU A 158 -10.30 -15.77 16.17
CA LEU A 158 -10.43 -16.50 14.90
C LEU A 158 -10.43 -15.55 13.69
N ASP A 159 -11.00 -14.35 13.79
CA ASP A 159 -10.90 -13.28 12.78
C ASP A 159 -9.44 -12.85 12.61
N ASP A 160 -8.75 -12.52 13.71
CA ASP A 160 -7.30 -12.21 13.72
C ASP A 160 -6.44 -13.34 13.13
N GLN A 161 -6.77 -14.60 13.45
CA GLN A 161 -6.11 -15.78 12.87
C GLN A 161 -6.33 -15.89 11.36
N ALA A 162 -7.49 -15.52 10.85
CA ALA A 162 -7.76 -15.49 9.42
C ALA A 162 -6.96 -14.39 8.69
N TRP A 163 -6.90 -13.18 9.25
CA TRP A 163 -6.07 -12.09 8.70
C TRP A 163 -4.58 -12.45 8.70
N LEU A 164 -4.09 -13.05 9.78
CA LEU A 164 -2.71 -13.53 9.87
C LEU A 164 -2.42 -14.67 8.88
N ALA A 165 -3.33 -15.65 8.76
CA ALA A 165 -3.19 -16.75 7.81
C ALA A 165 -3.16 -16.25 6.36
N GLU A 166 -4.07 -15.34 5.99
CA GLU A 166 -4.10 -14.73 4.67
C GLU A 166 -2.83 -13.90 4.39
N ALA A 167 -2.37 -13.08 5.34
CA ALA A 167 -1.13 -12.29 5.21
C ALA A 167 0.14 -13.16 5.07
N LEU A 168 0.09 -14.41 5.55
CA LEU A 168 1.12 -15.45 5.38
C LEU A 168 0.91 -16.31 4.13
N GLY A 169 -0.12 -16.07 3.31
CA GLY A 169 -0.43 -16.81 2.09
C GLY A 169 -1.16 -18.14 2.30
N LYS A 170 -1.67 -18.40 3.51
CA LYS A 170 -2.37 -19.63 3.88
C LYS A 170 -3.89 -19.48 3.75
N LEU A 171 -4.39 -19.58 2.53
CA LEU A 171 -5.80 -19.28 2.26
C LEU A 171 -6.77 -20.33 2.84
N ASP A 172 -6.35 -21.60 2.93
CA ASP A 172 -7.17 -22.68 3.51
C ASP A 172 -7.29 -22.57 5.04
N ASP A 173 -6.18 -22.30 5.74
CA ASP A 173 -6.18 -21.95 7.17
C ASP A 173 -7.15 -20.76 7.41
N ALA A 174 -7.04 -19.70 6.60
CA ALA A 174 -7.89 -18.51 6.73
C ALA A 174 -9.39 -18.81 6.51
N GLN A 175 -9.73 -19.61 5.51
CA GLN A 175 -11.11 -20.09 5.29
C GLN A 175 -11.62 -20.93 6.49
N SER A 176 -10.77 -21.77 7.08
CA SER A 176 -11.13 -22.59 8.24
C SER A 176 -11.39 -21.75 9.50
N TYR A 177 -10.54 -20.75 9.79
CA TYR A 177 -10.75 -19.87 10.94
C TYR A 177 -12.01 -19.00 10.77
N LEU A 178 -12.28 -18.48 9.57
CA LEU A 178 -13.50 -17.72 9.29
C LEU A 178 -14.77 -18.57 9.42
N GLY A 179 -14.73 -19.83 8.97
CA GLY A 179 -15.85 -20.76 9.16
C GLY A 179 -16.19 -20.95 10.64
N GLN A 180 -15.17 -21.13 11.49
CA GLN A 180 -15.34 -21.24 12.95
C GLN A 180 -15.82 -19.93 13.58
N ALA A 181 -15.28 -18.78 13.16
CA ALA A 181 -15.71 -17.47 13.64
C ALA A 181 -17.19 -17.21 13.33
N ILE A 182 -17.63 -17.47 12.10
CA ILE A 182 -19.01 -17.25 11.64
C ILE A 182 -20.01 -18.08 12.44
N VAL A 183 -19.69 -19.33 12.81
CA VAL A 183 -20.56 -20.17 13.66
C VAL A 183 -20.78 -19.52 15.03
N LEU A 184 -19.70 -19.12 15.73
CA LEU A 184 -19.81 -18.44 17.02
C LEU A 184 -20.52 -17.08 16.91
N LEU A 185 -20.28 -16.35 15.82
CA LEU A 185 -20.86 -15.04 15.59
C LEU A 185 -22.36 -15.09 15.22
N LYS A 186 -22.86 -16.20 14.65
CA LYS A 186 -24.31 -16.40 14.47
C LYS A 186 -25.03 -16.68 15.78
N GLU A 187 -24.42 -17.39 16.73
CA GLU A 187 -24.98 -17.52 18.09
C GLU A 187 -25.06 -16.16 18.81
N LEU A 188 -24.03 -15.31 18.63
CA LEU A 188 -23.98 -13.97 19.22
C LEU A 188 -24.96 -12.99 18.54
N HIS A 189 -25.14 -13.08 17.22
CA HIS A 189 -26.11 -12.27 16.49
C HIS A 189 -27.56 -12.50 16.97
N ALA A 190 -27.91 -13.74 17.36
CA ALA A 190 -29.21 -14.07 17.92
C ALA A 190 -29.54 -13.36 19.25
N VAL A 191 -28.56 -12.69 19.88
CA VAL A 191 -28.72 -11.83 21.06
C VAL A 191 -28.23 -10.38 20.82
N ASP A 192 -28.22 -9.94 19.57
CA ASP A 192 -27.73 -8.63 19.08
C ASP A 192 -26.30 -8.27 19.53
N ARG A 193 -25.39 -9.26 19.52
CA ARG A 193 -23.97 -9.06 19.83
C ARG A 193 -23.10 -9.29 18.60
N GLN A 194 -22.12 -8.39 18.41
CA GLN A 194 -21.03 -8.50 17.43
C GLN A 194 -21.47 -8.73 15.95
N THR A 195 -22.67 -8.33 15.55
CA THR A 195 -23.17 -8.48 14.16
C THR A 195 -22.25 -7.82 13.13
N TRP A 196 -21.60 -6.71 13.48
CA TRP A 196 -20.59 -6.08 12.61
C TRP A 196 -19.41 -7.00 12.28
N ARG A 197 -18.99 -7.86 13.24
CA ARG A 197 -17.94 -8.85 13.04
C ARG A 197 -18.48 -10.09 12.33
N LEU A 198 -19.74 -10.49 12.56
CA LEU A 198 -20.40 -11.54 11.76
C LEU A 198 -20.33 -11.20 10.27
N ILE A 199 -20.89 -10.06 9.87
CA ILE A 199 -20.89 -9.64 8.46
C ILE A 199 -19.48 -9.33 7.96
N GLY A 200 -18.57 -8.88 8.84
CA GLY A 200 -17.15 -8.72 8.56
C GLY A 200 -16.45 -10.02 8.15
N CYS A 201 -16.58 -11.07 8.98
CA CYS A 201 -16.04 -12.41 8.72
C CYS A 201 -16.67 -13.05 7.47
N MET A 202 -17.99 -12.94 7.30
CA MET A 202 -18.68 -13.39 6.08
C MET A 202 -18.15 -12.67 4.84
N SER A 203 -17.89 -11.36 4.94
CA SER A 203 -17.24 -10.59 3.89
C SER A 203 -15.83 -11.09 3.60
N HIS A 204 -14.98 -11.27 4.61
CA HIS A 204 -13.62 -11.77 4.43
C HIS A 204 -13.61 -13.14 3.74
N SER A 205 -14.51 -14.04 4.16
CA SER A 205 -14.66 -15.37 3.58
C SER A 205 -15.13 -15.33 2.13
N ALA A 206 -16.17 -14.55 1.82
CA ALA A 206 -16.60 -14.29 0.44
C ALA A 206 -15.49 -13.66 -0.41
N GLY A 207 -14.63 -12.83 0.21
CA GLY A 207 -13.46 -12.26 -0.44
C GLY A 207 -12.46 -13.32 -0.90
N LEU A 208 -12.07 -14.23 0.00
CA LEU A 208 -11.18 -15.34 -0.29
C LEU A 208 -11.77 -16.30 -1.35
N LYS A 209 -13.08 -16.57 -1.32
CA LYS A 209 -13.76 -17.37 -2.36
C LYS A 209 -13.70 -16.69 -3.74
N ALA A 210 -13.94 -15.38 -3.81
CA ALA A 210 -13.77 -14.61 -5.04
C ALA A 210 -12.30 -14.54 -5.51
N GLU A 211 -11.32 -14.61 -4.60
CA GLU A 211 -9.90 -14.74 -4.96
C GLU A 211 -9.56 -16.12 -5.55
N ALA A 212 -10.22 -17.18 -5.09
CA ALA A 212 -10.16 -18.52 -5.69
C ALA A 212 -10.99 -18.68 -6.98
N GLY A 213 -11.79 -17.67 -7.36
CA GLY A 213 -12.66 -17.68 -8.53
C GLY A 213 -14.08 -18.23 -8.29
N ASP A 214 -14.42 -18.62 -7.05
CA ASP A 214 -15.77 -19.05 -6.65
C ASP A 214 -16.65 -17.83 -6.36
N TYR A 215 -16.98 -17.10 -7.43
CA TYR A 215 -17.90 -15.98 -7.39
C TYR A 215 -19.34 -16.36 -6.99
N PRO A 216 -19.90 -17.54 -7.35
CA PRO A 216 -21.22 -17.95 -6.88
C PRO A 216 -21.32 -18.09 -5.35
N ALA A 217 -20.37 -18.78 -4.69
CA ALA A 217 -20.41 -18.88 -3.22
C ALA A 217 -20.04 -17.56 -2.54
N ALA A 218 -19.14 -16.76 -3.15
CA ALA A 218 -18.87 -15.40 -2.69
C ALA A 218 -20.12 -14.50 -2.75
N LYS A 219 -20.95 -14.65 -3.80
CA LYS A 219 -22.23 -13.93 -3.94
C LYS A 219 -23.19 -14.35 -2.82
N GLY A 220 -23.41 -15.66 -2.65
CA GLY A 220 -24.34 -16.18 -1.64
C GLY A 220 -24.02 -15.70 -0.22
N LEU A 221 -22.75 -15.79 0.19
CA LEU A 221 -22.29 -15.29 1.49
C LEU A 221 -22.46 -13.77 1.67
N LEU A 222 -22.45 -13.00 0.57
CA LEU A 222 -22.64 -11.55 0.60
C LEU A 222 -24.11 -11.14 0.62
N GLU A 223 -24.98 -11.90 -0.04
CA GLU A 223 -26.44 -11.73 0.07
C GLU A 223 -26.93 -12.15 1.46
N GLU A 224 -26.42 -13.25 2.00
CA GLU A 224 -26.63 -13.69 3.39
C GLU A 224 -26.15 -12.61 4.38
N ALA A 225 -24.92 -12.09 4.21
CA ALA A 225 -24.40 -11.02 5.07
C ALA A 225 -25.18 -9.69 4.98
N LEU A 226 -26.05 -9.49 3.97
CA LEU A 226 -26.99 -8.37 3.91
C LEU A 226 -28.33 -8.70 4.59
N SER A 227 -28.74 -9.96 4.73
CA SER A 227 -29.96 -10.31 5.46
C SER A 227 -29.78 -10.20 6.98
N GLU A 228 -28.61 -10.59 7.50
CA GLU A 228 -28.21 -10.48 8.92
C GLU A 228 -28.06 -9.01 9.42
N VAL A 229 -28.22 -8.01 8.54
CA VAL A 229 -28.12 -6.57 8.89
C VAL A 229 -29.34 -6.06 9.66
N ASN A 230 -30.50 -6.70 9.50
CA ASN A 230 -31.78 -6.13 9.93
C ASN A 230 -31.93 -6.13 11.47
N GLY A 231 -32.09 -4.93 12.06
CA GLY A 231 -32.44 -4.76 13.47
C GLY A 231 -31.28 -4.80 14.47
N SER A 232 -30.02 -4.95 14.02
CA SER A 232 -28.87 -4.94 14.93
C SER A 232 -28.39 -3.53 15.26
N HIS A 233 -28.28 -3.21 16.55
CA HIS A 233 -27.77 -1.93 17.04
C HIS A 233 -26.23 -1.83 16.95
N SER A 234 -25.54 -2.94 16.69
CA SER A 234 -24.08 -3.01 16.62
C SER A 234 -23.47 -2.58 15.27
N LEU A 235 -24.29 -2.14 14.31
CA LEU A 235 -23.88 -1.86 12.93
C LEU A 235 -23.77 -0.37 12.60
N SER A 236 -22.61 0.04 12.06
CA SER A 236 -22.49 1.32 11.34
C SER A 236 -23.01 1.15 9.90
N PRO A 237 -23.69 2.16 9.32
CA PRO A 237 -24.02 2.17 7.89
C PRO A 237 -22.80 1.93 6.99
N LEU A 238 -21.59 2.29 7.45
CA LEU A 238 -20.35 2.05 6.72
C LEU A 238 -19.97 0.55 6.62
N ASN A 239 -20.37 -0.30 7.58
CA ASN A 239 -20.21 -1.75 7.44
C ASN A 239 -21.05 -2.25 6.27
N VAL A 240 -22.33 -1.87 6.23
CA VAL A 240 -23.28 -2.23 5.16
C VAL A 240 -22.77 -1.75 3.80
N ALA A 241 -22.27 -0.51 3.71
CA ALA A 241 -21.68 0.04 2.48
C ALA A 241 -20.45 -0.76 1.98
N ASP A 242 -19.68 -1.39 2.86
CA ASP A 242 -18.55 -2.26 2.49
C ASP A 242 -18.99 -3.66 2.05
N ILE A 243 -20.09 -4.21 2.59
CA ILE A 243 -20.74 -5.42 2.06
C ILE A 243 -21.30 -5.13 0.66
N GLN A 244 -22.10 -4.07 0.52
CA GLN A 244 -22.72 -3.61 -0.73
C GLN A 244 -21.67 -3.42 -1.86
N GLY A 245 -20.61 -2.66 -1.59
CA GLY A 245 -19.55 -2.43 -2.58
C GLY A 245 -18.79 -3.71 -2.97
N SER A 246 -18.79 -4.72 -2.10
CA SER A 246 -18.16 -6.02 -2.37
C SER A 246 -19.08 -6.97 -3.14
N LEU A 247 -20.40 -6.95 -2.87
CA LEU A 247 -21.39 -7.66 -3.66
C LEU A 247 -21.45 -7.10 -5.09
N GLY A 248 -21.41 -5.77 -5.23
CA GLY A 248 -21.29 -5.12 -6.54
C GLY A 248 -20.02 -5.55 -7.28
N ALA A 249 -18.89 -5.69 -6.58
CA ALA A 249 -17.66 -6.22 -7.15
C ALA A 249 -17.81 -7.68 -7.59
N VAL A 250 -18.46 -8.57 -6.83
CA VAL A 250 -18.68 -9.98 -7.20
C VAL A 250 -19.66 -10.13 -8.37
N LEU A 251 -20.75 -9.36 -8.40
CA LEU A 251 -21.73 -9.38 -9.50
C LEU A 251 -21.11 -8.94 -10.82
N TYR A 252 -20.22 -7.94 -10.80
CA TYR A 252 -19.44 -7.56 -11.98
C TYR A 252 -18.55 -8.70 -12.49
N LYS A 253 -18.14 -9.65 -11.62
CA LYS A 253 -17.29 -10.79 -12.00
C LYS A 253 -18.09 -11.90 -12.65
N LEU A 254 -19.35 -12.03 -12.24
CA LEU A 254 -20.38 -12.89 -12.83
C LEU A 254 -20.98 -12.30 -14.13
N GLY A 255 -20.65 -11.06 -14.48
CA GLY A 255 -21.15 -10.36 -15.67
C GLY A 255 -22.47 -9.60 -15.46
N ASP A 256 -23.06 -9.62 -14.26
CA ASP A 256 -24.25 -8.83 -13.92
C ASP A 256 -23.87 -7.36 -13.67
N GLN A 257 -23.79 -6.60 -14.76
CA GLN A 257 -23.46 -5.17 -14.71
C GLN A 257 -24.55 -4.33 -14.05
N THR A 258 -25.82 -4.74 -14.17
CA THR A 258 -26.97 -3.98 -13.65
C THR A 258 -27.04 -4.10 -12.13
N GLY A 259 -27.00 -5.33 -11.61
CA GLY A 259 -26.88 -5.58 -10.17
C GLY A 259 -25.60 -4.96 -9.59
N ALA A 260 -24.46 -5.15 -10.26
CA ALA A 260 -23.20 -4.51 -9.85
C ALA A 260 -23.35 -2.99 -9.68
N THR A 261 -23.91 -2.31 -10.69
CA THR A 261 -24.11 -0.85 -10.68
C THR A 261 -25.04 -0.41 -9.55
N ALA A 262 -26.11 -1.16 -9.25
CA ALA A 262 -27.02 -0.86 -8.16
C ALA A 262 -26.32 -0.94 -6.79
N HIS A 263 -25.68 -2.07 -6.49
CA HIS A 263 -24.98 -2.30 -5.22
C HIS A 263 -23.78 -1.36 -5.03
N PHE A 264 -23.04 -1.05 -6.10
CA PHE A 264 -22.02 0.01 -6.08
C PHE A 264 -22.63 1.38 -5.77
N SER A 265 -23.72 1.78 -6.43
CA SER A 265 -24.33 3.10 -6.22
C SER A 265 -24.84 3.28 -4.78
N GLN A 266 -25.42 2.24 -4.19
CA GLN A 266 -25.81 2.22 -2.77
C GLN A 266 -24.59 2.40 -1.85
N ALA A 267 -23.50 1.68 -2.10
CA ALA A 267 -22.26 1.79 -1.32
C ALA A 267 -21.63 3.19 -1.38
N LEU A 268 -21.68 3.86 -2.54
CA LEU A 268 -21.22 5.24 -2.69
C LEU A 268 -22.13 6.24 -1.98
N ALA A 269 -23.46 6.09 -2.13
CA ALA A 269 -24.44 6.98 -1.52
C ALA A 269 -24.33 7.00 0.02
N ILE A 270 -24.23 5.83 0.66
CA ILE A 270 -24.05 5.72 2.12
C ILE A 270 -22.74 6.40 2.56
N LYS A 271 -21.64 6.19 1.82
CA LYS A 271 -20.33 6.77 2.16
C LYS A 271 -20.32 8.29 2.00
N ASN A 272 -20.86 8.83 0.90
CA ASN A 272 -20.97 10.28 0.69
C ASN A 272 -21.92 10.94 1.70
N GLY A 273 -22.96 10.23 2.18
CA GLY A 273 -23.84 10.71 3.26
C GLY A 273 -23.11 11.11 4.54
N THR A 274 -21.95 10.50 4.84
CA THR A 274 -21.11 10.85 6.02
C THR A 274 -20.35 12.17 5.89
N ARG A 275 -20.26 12.74 4.67
CA ARG A 275 -19.43 13.91 4.32
C ARG A 275 -17.94 13.80 4.70
N ALA A 276 -17.43 12.59 4.95
CA ALA A 276 -16.06 12.37 5.43
C ALA A 276 -14.95 12.87 4.49
N LEU A 277 -15.25 13.07 3.20
CA LEU A 277 -14.32 13.64 2.22
C LEU A 277 -14.03 15.14 2.45
N SER A 278 -14.99 15.88 3.02
CA SER A 278 -14.87 17.32 3.30
C SER A 278 -14.73 17.65 4.79
N ARG A 279 -15.02 16.71 5.68
CA ARG A 279 -14.64 16.81 7.11
C ARG A 279 -13.11 16.68 7.25
N PRO A 280 -12.43 17.53 8.04
CA PRO A 280 -11.03 17.32 8.40
C PRO A 280 -10.79 15.98 9.08
N TYR A 281 -9.57 15.46 9.03
CA TYR A 281 -9.19 14.29 9.80
C TYR A 281 -9.19 14.60 11.29
N SER A 282 -9.92 13.78 12.05
CA SER A 282 -9.75 13.62 13.49
C SER A 282 -9.37 12.17 13.77
N PRO A 283 -8.44 11.90 14.69
CA PRO A 283 -8.37 10.58 15.34
C PRO A 283 -9.74 10.23 15.92
N GLY A 284 -10.14 8.97 15.74
CA GLY A 284 -11.43 8.44 16.16
C GLY A 284 -11.63 7.02 15.60
N PRO A 285 -12.67 6.29 16.04
CA PRO A 285 -12.87 4.90 15.64
C PRO A 285 -12.98 4.68 14.13
N TYR A 286 -12.27 3.67 13.61
CA TYR A 286 -12.15 3.43 12.18
C TYR A 286 -13.49 3.20 11.46
N TRP A 287 -14.52 2.69 12.15
CA TRP A 287 -15.88 2.50 11.62
C TRP A 287 -16.68 3.79 11.40
N LEU A 288 -16.11 4.95 11.74
CA LEU A 288 -16.59 6.29 11.37
C LEU A 288 -15.84 6.88 10.16
N SER A 289 -14.73 6.27 9.73
CA SER A 289 -13.89 6.70 8.60
C SER A 289 -14.14 5.83 7.35
N PRO A 290 -14.93 6.29 6.36
CA PRO A 290 -15.20 5.48 5.17
C PRO A 290 -13.93 5.26 4.33
N THR A 291 -13.71 3.99 3.95
CA THR A 291 -12.74 3.64 2.91
C THR A 291 -13.46 3.56 1.56
N TYR A 292 -13.15 4.49 0.67
CA TYR A 292 -13.55 4.48 -0.73
C TYR A 292 -12.59 3.57 -1.49
N LYS A 293 -13.11 2.53 -2.15
CA LYS A 293 -12.31 1.50 -2.80
C LYS A 293 -12.42 1.65 -4.32
N TYR A 294 -11.28 1.55 -5.00
CA TYR A 294 -11.24 1.41 -6.44
C TYR A 294 -11.78 0.02 -6.80
N TRP A 295 -12.90 -0.05 -7.52
CA TRP A 295 -13.46 -1.30 -8.03
C TRP A 295 -13.58 -1.23 -9.55
N ASP A 296 -12.86 -2.12 -10.26
CA ASP A 296 -13.10 -2.35 -11.68
C ASP A 296 -14.57 -2.73 -11.90
N GLY A 297 -15.29 -1.90 -12.66
CA GLY A 297 -16.73 -2.03 -12.94
C GLY A 297 -17.64 -1.06 -12.16
N SER A 298 -17.13 -0.32 -11.18
CA SER A 298 -17.94 0.69 -10.46
C SER A 298 -18.05 2.02 -11.23
N PRO A 299 -19.19 2.74 -11.16
CA PRO A 299 -19.42 3.97 -11.94
C PRO A 299 -18.37 5.08 -11.73
N TRP A 300 -17.72 5.12 -10.57
CA TRP A 300 -16.70 6.10 -10.21
C TRP A 300 -15.27 5.69 -10.58
N SER A 301 -15.03 4.44 -10.97
CA SER A 301 -13.67 3.89 -11.16
C SER A 301 -13.32 3.74 -12.63
N SER A 302 -12.25 4.41 -13.07
CA SER A 302 -11.71 4.24 -14.43
C SER A 302 -10.19 4.04 -14.42
N LYS A 303 -9.63 3.50 -15.51
CA LYS A 303 -8.19 3.29 -15.64
C LYS A 303 -7.72 3.49 -17.08
N ASN A 304 -6.57 4.11 -17.22
CA ASN A 304 -5.87 4.34 -18.47
C ASN A 304 -4.40 3.91 -18.33
N PHE A 305 -3.70 3.81 -19.45
CA PHE A 305 -2.27 3.48 -19.48
C PHE A 305 -1.50 4.64 -20.11
N GLN A 306 -0.46 5.10 -19.43
CA GLN A 306 0.39 6.21 -19.87
C GLN A 306 1.84 5.71 -19.90
N ASN A 307 2.46 5.63 -21.08
CA ASN A 307 3.81 5.10 -21.28
C ASN A 307 4.04 3.70 -20.63
N GLY A 308 3.02 2.83 -20.67
CA GLY A 308 3.04 1.50 -20.05
C GLY A 308 2.72 1.47 -18.54
N VAL A 309 2.63 2.61 -17.87
CA VAL A 309 2.21 2.72 -16.46
C VAL A 309 0.68 2.66 -16.38
N GLN A 310 0.15 1.82 -15.48
CA GLN A 310 -1.27 1.82 -15.16
C GLN A 310 -1.59 3.02 -14.26
N VAL A 311 -2.52 3.84 -14.71
CA VAL A 311 -3.08 4.98 -13.99
C VAL A 311 -4.53 4.64 -13.63
N LYS A 312 -4.93 4.87 -12.38
CA LYS A 312 -6.28 4.61 -11.86
C LYS A 312 -6.91 5.90 -11.36
N VAL A 313 -8.18 6.12 -11.68
CA VAL A 313 -8.96 7.30 -11.29
C VAL A 313 -10.19 6.85 -10.51
N MET A 314 -10.51 7.59 -9.45
CA MET A 314 -11.70 7.42 -8.62
C MET A 314 -12.41 8.78 -8.54
N ASP A 315 -13.62 8.89 -9.09
CA ASP A 315 -14.40 10.13 -9.13
C ASP A 315 -15.64 10.02 -8.23
N LEU A 316 -15.53 10.56 -7.02
CA LEU A 316 -16.51 10.40 -5.94
C LEU A 316 -17.59 11.48 -5.95
N GLY A 317 -17.71 12.24 -7.04
CA GLY A 317 -18.57 13.42 -7.16
C GLY A 317 -17.91 14.67 -6.59
N ASP A 318 -17.74 14.70 -5.26
CA ASP A 318 -17.13 15.83 -4.52
C ASP A 318 -15.62 15.95 -4.76
N ILE A 319 -14.95 14.83 -5.02
CA ILE A 319 -13.49 14.73 -5.18
C ILE A 319 -13.19 13.74 -6.30
N ALA A 320 -12.29 14.12 -7.22
CA ALA A 320 -11.62 13.18 -8.11
C ALA A 320 -10.18 12.96 -7.64
N ILE A 321 -9.77 11.70 -7.50
CA ILE A 321 -8.40 11.32 -7.16
C ILE A 321 -7.86 10.30 -8.17
N GLN A 322 -6.68 10.59 -8.69
CA GLN A 322 -5.93 9.75 -9.62
C GLN A 322 -4.65 9.27 -8.93
N CYS A 323 -4.32 7.99 -9.10
CA CYS A 323 -3.11 7.37 -8.58
C CYS A 323 -2.41 6.51 -9.64
N ALA A 324 -1.08 6.52 -9.64
CA ALA A 324 -0.24 5.64 -10.45
C ALA A 324 0.98 5.20 -9.63
N VAL A 325 1.43 3.95 -9.77
CA VAL A 325 2.50 3.39 -8.92
C VAL A 325 3.59 2.75 -9.78
N VAL A 326 4.82 3.22 -9.60
CA VAL A 326 6.01 2.76 -10.33
C VAL A 326 7.20 2.55 -9.40
N ARG A 327 8.16 1.71 -9.81
CA ARG A 327 9.48 1.62 -9.18
C ARG A 327 10.39 2.72 -9.71
N ASP A 328 11.04 3.48 -8.82
CA ASP A 328 11.99 4.53 -9.24
C ASP A 328 13.25 3.93 -9.89
N LYS A 329 13.57 4.40 -11.10
CA LYS A 329 14.71 3.91 -11.91
C LYS A 329 16.08 4.04 -11.24
N ILE A 330 16.28 5.07 -10.41
CA ILE A 330 17.60 5.55 -9.98
C ILE A 330 18.01 4.89 -8.66
N THR A 331 17.05 4.73 -7.75
CA THR A 331 17.22 3.99 -6.49
C THR A 331 16.97 2.50 -6.67
N LYS A 332 16.03 2.09 -7.55
CA LYS A 332 15.50 0.72 -7.75
C LYS A 332 14.89 0.03 -6.52
N GLN A 333 15.02 0.64 -5.35
CA GLN A 333 14.52 0.15 -4.05
C GLN A 333 13.20 0.82 -3.67
N LEU A 334 12.94 2.04 -4.16
CA LEU A 334 11.76 2.82 -3.82
C LEU A 334 10.62 2.65 -4.82
N ILE A 335 9.42 2.77 -4.29
CA ILE A 335 8.18 2.96 -5.03
C ILE A 335 7.88 4.47 -5.05
N GLN A 336 7.59 5.00 -6.23
CA GLN A 336 7.00 6.31 -6.43
C GLN A 336 5.51 6.11 -6.73
N ALA A 337 4.65 6.66 -5.86
CA ALA A 337 3.21 6.74 -6.08
C ALA A 337 2.88 8.17 -6.51
N SER A 338 2.62 8.37 -7.80
CA SER A 338 2.12 9.65 -8.31
C SER A 338 0.65 9.79 -7.94
N VAL A 339 0.28 10.93 -7.35
CA VAL A 339 -1.08 11.20 -6.88
C VAL A 339 -1.52 12.58 -7.36
N THR A 340 -2.73 12.66 -7.91
CA THR A 340 -3.42 13.90 -8.26
C THR A 340 -4.75 13.93 -7.54
N VAL A 341 -5.10 15.03 -6.89
CA VAL A 341 -6.39 15.20 -6.22
C VAL A 341 -7.02 16.53 -6.62
N THR A 342 -8.22 16.48 -7.18
CA THR A 342 -9.05 17.62 -7.57
C THR A 342 -10.18 17.79 -6.56
N ASN A 343 -10.21 18.93 -5.88
CA ASN A 343 -11.33 19.34 -5.06
C ASN A 343 -12.44 19.91 -5.96
N LYS A 344 -13.61 19.26 -6.02
CA LYS A 344 -14.78 19.75 -6.77
C LYS A 344 -15.82 20.43 -5.86
N THR A 345 -15.58 20.45 -4.55
CA THR A 345 -16.48 21.08 -3.57
C THR A 345 -16.29 22.59 -3.50
N SER A 346 -17.21 23.26 -2.81
CA SER A 346 -17.17 24.70 -2.51
C SER A 346 -16.33 25.07 -1.28
N GLN A 347 -15.70 24.10 -0.60
CA GLN A 347 -14.92 24.32 0.63
C GLN A 347 -13.51 23.74 0.50
N PRO A 348 -12.51 24.22 1.27
CA PRO A 348 -11.21 23.54 1.35
C PRO A 348 -11.35 22.11 1.85
N ILE A 349 -10.60 21.17 1.28
CA ILE A 349 -10.50 19.78 1.74
C ILE A 349 -9.11 19.49 2.28
N GLN A 350 -9.01 18.78 3.40
CA GLN A 350 -7.71 18.40 3.96
C GLN A 350 -7.13 17.20 3.21
N PHE A 351 -5.85 17.28 2.84
CA PHE A 351 -5.11 16.20 2.18
C PHE A 351 -3.98 15.71 3.09
N LEU A 352 -3.84 14.37 3.21
CA LEU A 352 -2.85 13.71 4.06
C LEU A 352 -2.87 14.14 5.55
N GLY A 353 -4.06 14.40 6.10
CA GLY A 353 -4.26 14.64 7.54
C GLY A 353 -3.84 13.47 8.45
N ARG A 354 -3.73 12.26 7.88
CA ARG A 354 -3.01 11.10 8.43
C ARG A 354 -2.02 10.56 7.39
N GLN A 355 -1.06 9.73 7.81
CA GLN A 355 -0.06 9.20 6.88
C GLN A 355 -0.70 8.33 5.78
N PRO A 356 -0.26 8.45 4.52
CA PRO A 356 -0.62 7.53 3.45
C PRO A 356 0.09 6.18 3.66
N VAL A 357 -0.60 5.08 3.34
CA VAL A 357 -0.08 3.72 3.54
C VAL A 357 0.13 3.04 2.20
N LEU A 358 1.27 2.40 2.00
CA LEU A 358 1.49 1.47 0.89
C LEU A 358 1.86 0.09 1.43
N ILE A 359 1.20 -0.95 0.93
CA ILE A 359 1.47 -2.35 1.27
C ILE A 359 1.86 -3.08 -0.02
N VAL A 360 3.06 -3.66 -0.06
CA VAL A 360 3.45 -4.63 -1.09
C VAL A 360 2.87 -5.98 -0.69
N LEU A 361 2.19 -6.66 -1.61
CA LEU A 361 1.36 -7.83 -1.27
C LEU A 361 2.09 -9.16 -1.49
N ASN A 362 2.86 -9.26 -2.58
CA ASN A 362 3.50 -10.50 -3.03
C ASN A 362 5.02 -10.28 -3.15
N PRO A 363 5.87 -11.23 -2.67
CA PRO A 363 5.53 -12.56 -2.18
C PRO A 363 5.06 -12.64 -0.70
N LYS A 364 5.13 -11.55 0.06
CA LYS A 364 4.59 -11.43 1.43
C LYS A 364 4.05 -10.02 1.66
N ALA A 365 3.01 -9.88 2.50
CA ALA A 365 2.52 -8.58 2.94
C ALA A 365 3.64 -7.80 3.66
N THR A 366 4.00 -6.65 3.09
CA THR A 366 5.09 -5.79 3.56
C THR A 366 4.63 -4.34 3.53
N TRP A 367 4.49 -3.71 4.70
CA TRP A 367 4.16 -2.30 4.82
C TRP A 367 5.40 -1.48 4.46
N ALA A 368 5.27 -0.61 3.46
CA ALA A 368 6.37 0.20 2.96
C ALA A 368 6.49 1.49 3.76
N LYS A 369 7.70 1.80 4.22
CA LYS A 369 7.99 3.01 5.00
C LYS A 369 7.91 4.24 4.10
N LEU A 370 7.08 5.22 4.46
CA LEU A 370 7.08 6.55 3.83
C LEU A 370 8.45 7.23 4.02
N VAL A 371 9.02 7.73 2.93
CA VAL A 371 10.36 8.33 2.90
C VAL A 371 10.25 9.85 2.82
N GLN A 372 10.93 10.56 3.72
CA GLN A 372 10.92 12.02 3.73
C GLN A 372 11.60 12.60 2.47
N PRO A 373 10.99 13.57 1.77
CA PRO A 373 11.53 14.14 0.52
C PRO A 373 12.93 14.75 0.67
N THR A 374 13.20 15.41 1.79
CA THR A 374 14.48 16.04 2.12
C THR A 374 15.61 15.03 2.26
N GLU A 375 15.36 13.95 3.03
CA GLU A 375 16.27 12.81 3.13
C GLU A 375 16.53 12.17 1.76
N LEU A 376 15.47 12.00 0.97
CA LEU A 376 15.56 11.32 -0.32
C LEU A 376 16.37 12.14 -1.34
N ALA A 377 16.12 13.44 -1.44
CA ALA A 377 16.88 14.36 -2.27
C ALA A 377 18.39 14.31 -1.91
N ALA A 378 18.74 14.41 -0.63
CA ALA A 378 20.12 14.33 -0.15
C ALA A 378 20.76 12.94 -0.41
N LYS A 379 20.00 11.84 -0.26
CA LYS A 379 20.47 10.48 -0.60
C LYS A 379 20.74 10.32 -2.10
N VAL A 380 19.95 10.97 -2.96
CA VAL A 380 20.14 10.98 -4.43
C VAL A 380 21.38 11.79 -4.81
N GLU A 381 21.51 13.02 -4.31
CA GLU A 381 22.69 13.88 -4.53
C GLU A 381 23.99 13.18 -4.11
N LYS A 382 24.02 12.60 -2.89
CA LYS A 382 25.20 11.86 -2.38
C LYS A 382 25.53 10.61 -3.22
N LYS A 383 24.53 9.87 -3.71
CA LYS A 383 24.75 8.74 -4.65
C LYS A 383 25.28 9.21 -6.02
N ALA A 384 24.82 10.36 -6.52
CA ALA A 384 25.27 10.92 -7.78
C ALA A 384 26.71 11.46 -7.68
N GLU A 385 27.01 12.22 -6.63
CA GLU A 385 28.35 12.75 -6.35
C GLU A 385 29.38 11.62 -6.17
N GLY A 386 29.05 10.57 -5.42
CA GLY A 386 29.92 9.39 -5.25
C GLY A 386 30.22 8.68 -6.58
N LYS A 387 29.22 8.54 -7.47
CA LYS A 387 29.42 8.01 -8.83
C LYS A 387 30.27 8.95 -9.69
N ALA A 388 30.03 10.25 -9.63
CA ALA A 388 30.81 11.24 -10.37
C ALA A 388 32.28 11.26 -9.91
N LYS A 389 32.55 11.13 -8.61
CA LYS A 389 33.91 10.97 -8.06
C LYS A 389 34.60 9.71 -8.60
N TRP A 390 33.93 8.56 -8.60
CA TRP A 390 34.48 7.33 -9.18
C TRP A 390 34.76 7.44 -10.70
N VAL A 391 33.89 8.11 -11.47
CA VAL A 391 34.12 8.30 -12.91
C VAL A 391 35.25 9.29 -13.19
N ARG A 392 35.43 10.34 -12.38
CA ARG A 392 36.61 11.22 -12.45
C ARG A 392 37.89 10.45 -12.12
N PHE A 393 37.89 9.65 -11.05
CA PHE A 393 39.04 8.86 -10.61
C PHE A 393 39.54 7.87 -11.67
N TRP A 394 38.65 7.10 -12.31
CA TRP A 394 39.03 6.18 -13.40
C TRP A 394 39.24 6.86 -14.76
N GLY A 395 38.76 8.09 -14.93
CA GLY A 395 38.96 8.88 -16.15
C GLY A 395 40.29 9.64 -16.17
N GLN A 396 40.79 10.01 -14.99
CA GLN A 396 42.04 10.74 -14.82
C GLN A 396 43.23 9.87 -15.24
N GLY A 397 44.05 10.36 -16.18
CA GLY A 397 45.19 9.59 -16.71
C GLY A 397 44.79 8.40 -17.59
N ALA A 398 43.61 8.44 -18.22
CA ALA A 398 43.19 7.44 -19.21
C ALA A 398 44.23 7.30 -20.36
N THR A 399 44.50 6.07 -20.79
CA THR A 399 45.44 5.78 -21.89
C THR A 399 44.80 4.99 -23.02
N GLN A 400 45.20 5.29 -24.25
CA GLN A 400 44.93 4.50 -25.44
C GLN A 400 46.16 3.68 -25.85
N THR A 401 45.92 2.48 -26.38
CA THR A 401 46.98 1.63 -26.93
C THR A 401 47.24 1.99 -28.38
N VAL A 402 48.43 2.54 -28.67
CA VAL A 402 48.89 2.83 -30.03
C VAL A 402 49.74 1.65 -30.52
N SER A 403 49.36 1.04 -31.64
CA SER A 403 50.12 -0.03 -32.30
C SER A 403 50.86 0.51 -33.52
N SER A 404 52.18 0.41 -33.52
CA SER A 404 53.02 0.61 -34.71
C SER A 404 53.43 -0.74 -35.29
N THR A 405 53.50 -0.81 -36.62
CA THR A 405 54.05 -1.95 -37.36
C THR A 405 55.16 -1.43 -38.26
N THR A 406 56.39 -1.86 -38.03
CA THR A 406 57.55 -1.53 -38.87
C THR A 406 57.94 -2.74 -39.70
N MET A 407 58.05 -2.54 -41.01
CA MET A 407 58.43 -3.56 -41.99
C MET A 407 59.71 -3.12 -42.70
N GLY A 408 60.75 -3.93 -42.65
CA GLY A 408 62.02 -3.62 -43.33
C GLY A 408 63.19 -4.46 -42.83
N ASN A 409 64.29 -4.42 -43.58
CA ASN A 409 65.52 -5.11 -43.24
C ASN A 409 66.27 -4.32 -42.15
N MET A 410 66.13 -4.72 -40.89
CA MET A 410 66.65 -3.98 -39.74
C MET A 410 68.20 -3.99 -39.71
N PRO A 411 68.88 -2.83 -39.63
CA PRO A 411 70.34 -2.77 -39.61
C PRO A 411 70.90 -3.22 -38.25
N MET A 412 71.51 -4.41 -38.22
CA MET A 412 72.26 -4.93 -37.07
C MET A 412 73.55 -4.12 -36.83
N TYR A 413 73.46 -3.07 -36.01
CA TYR A 413 74.62 -2.35 -35.48
C TYR A 413 75.05 -2.94 -34.14
N GLY A 414 76.03 -3.84 -34.17
CA GLY A 414 76.65 -4.43 -32.98
C GLY A 414 77.85 -5.29 -33.33
N TYR A 415 79.06 -4.80 -33.04
CA TYR A 415 80.29 -5.59 -33.16
C TYR A 415 80.41 -6.53 -31.95
N GLY A 416 80.40 -7.85 -32.18
CA GLY A 416 80.64 -8.84 -31.13
C GLY A 416 80.16 -10.25 -31.49
N TYR A 417 81.01 -11.25 -31.29
CA TYR A 417 80.65 -12.66 -31.46
C TYR A 417 79.73 -13.10 -30.30
N GLY A 418 78.46 -13.39 -30.60
CA GLY A 418 77.49 -13.88 -29.63
C GLY A 418 76.07 -13.75 -30.16
N GLY A 419 75.22 -14.76 -29.92
CA GLY A 419 73.86 -14.81 -30.48
C GLY A 419 72.94 -13.72 -29.92
N GLY A 420 72.82 -12.60 -30.64
CA GLY A 420 71.93 -11.49 -30.28
C GLY A 420 70.46 -11.86 -30.45
N TYR A 421 69.80 -12.23 -29.35
CA TYR A 421 68.34 -12.15 -29.26
C TYR A 421 67.89 -10.70 -29.49
N PRO A 422 66.83 -10.42 -30.27
CA PRO A 422 66.32 -9.06 -30.42
C PRO A 422 65.88 -8.56 -29.05
N MET A 423 66.48 -7.46 -28.58
CA MET A 423 66.19 -6.94 -27.25
C MET A 423 64.73 -6.52 -27.16
N ASN A 424 63.99 -7.15 -26.23
CA ASN A 424 62.63 -6.78 -25.89
C ASN A 424 62.65 -5.42 -25.18
N SER A 425 62.62 -4.34 -25.97
CA SER A 425 62.62 -2.97 -25.48
C SER A 425 61.27 -2.68 -24.83
N SER A 426 61.15 -2.98 -23.53
CA SER A 426 60.02 -2.55 -22.72
C SER A 426 60.00 -1.02 -22.65
N PHE A 427 59.20 -0.41 -23.52
CA PHE A 427 58.92 1.03 -23.47
C PHE A 427 58.36 1.41 -22.10
N TYR A 428 58.66 2.62 -21.64
CA TYR A 428 58.44 3.12 -20.27
C TYR A 428 56.96 3.22 -19.82
N ASN A 429 56.02 2.63 -20.56
CA ASN A 429 54.59 2.59 -20.27
C ASN A 429 53.95 1.23 -20.65
N GLY A 430 54.62 0.12 -20.28
CA GLY A 430 54.07 -1.25 -20.36
C GLY A 430 53.87 -1.81 -21.77
N GLY A 431 54.57 -1.28 -22.78
CA GLY A 431 54.41 -1.68 -24.18
C GLY A 431 54.99 -3.07 -24.49
N MET A 432 54.24 -3.89 -25.25
CA MET A 432 54.74 -5.19 -25.73
C MET A 432 55.31 -5.04 -27.14
N THR A 433 56.50 -5.62 -27.38
CA THR A 433 57.03 -5.82 -28.73
C THR A 433 56.97 -7.29 -29.12
N SER A 434 56.56 -7.57 -30.35
CA SER A 434 56.59 -8.91 -30.93
C SER A 434 57.18 -8.87 -32.34
N PHE A 435 58.02 -9.86 -32.62
CA PHE A 435 58.76 -9.97 -33.88
C PHE A 435 58.27 -11.19 -34.64
N SER A 436 57.96 -11.02 -35.92
CA SER A 436 57.59 -12.11 -36.82
C SER A 436 58.47 -12.06 -38.07
N ARG A 437 58.84 -13.22 -38.63
CA ARG A 437 59.46 -13.32 -39.95
C ARG A 437 58.47 -13.91 -40.93
N ASN A 438 58.36 -13.34 -42.13
CA ASN A 438 57.62 -13.98 -43.21
C ASN A 438 58.48 -15.08 -43.89
N ARG A 439 57.90 -15.81 -44.84
CA ARG A 439 58.60 -16.86 -45.60
C ARG A 439 59.74 -16.36 -46.50
N ASN A 440 59.80 -15.06 -46.78
CA ASN A 440 60.79 -14.44 -47.66
C ASN A 440 62.00 -13.90 -46.89
N GLY A 441 61.94 -13.86 -45.55
CA GLY A 441 63.02 -13.39 -44.67
C GLY A 441 62.79 -12.00 -44.07
N ASP A 442 61.75 -11.27 -44.49
CA ASP A 442 61.46 -9.93 -43.96
C ASP A 442 61.05 -9.99 -42.48
N TYR A 443 61.57 -9.06 -41.69
CA TYR A 443 61.13 -8.82 -40.32
C TYR A 443 59.93 -7.88 -40.27
N HIS A 444 58.93 -8.29 -39.49
CA HIS A 444 57.79 -7.49 -39.07
C HIS A 444 57.95 -7.24 -37.57
N GLN A 445 58.17 -5.99 -37.18
CA GLN A 445 58.16 -5.57 -35.78
C GLN A 445 56.80 -4.95 -35.46
N PHE A 446 56.05 -5.57 -34.55
CA PHE A 446 54.86 -4.99 -33.96
C PHE A 446 55.23 -4.43 -32.58
N SER A 447 54.85 -3.19 -32.30
CA SER A 447 55.04 -2.55 -31.00
C SER A 447 53.76 -1.88 -30.54
N THR A 448 53.22 -2.28 -29.39
CA THR A 448 52.16 -1.55 -28.71
C THR A 448 52.76 -0.65 -27.63
N MET A 449 52.17 0.53 -27.42
CA MET A 449 52.49 1.41 -26.30
C MET A 449 51.22 2.06 -25.76
N GLN A 450 51.14 2.28 -24.45
CA GLN A 450 50.10 3.11 -23.87
C GLN A 450 50.50 4.59 -23.98
N VAL A 451 49.58 5.43 -24.46
CA VAL A 451 49.74 6.88 -24.60
C VAL A 451 48.52 7.55 -23.96
N PRO A 452 48.64 8.69 -23.26
CA PRO A 452 47.48 9.40 -22.74
C PRO A 452 46.39 9.64 -23.80
N ASP A 453 45.13 9.40 -23.44
CA ASP A 453 43.95 9.72 -24.26
C ASP A 453 43.19 10.90 -23.60
N PRO A 454 43.54 12.15 -23.93
CA PRO A 454 42.83 13.32 -23.41
C PRO A 454 41.36 13.38 -23.89
N ILE A 455 41.00 12.64 -24.94
CA ILE A 455 39.62 12.55 -25.43
C ILE A 455 38.83 11.57 -24.54
N ALA A 456 39.40 10.45 -24.08
CA ALA A 456 38.79 9.59 -23.06
C ALA A 456 38.68 10.31 -21.71
N GLU A 457 39.72 11.02 -21.29
CA GLU A 457 39.72 11.81 -20.05
C GLU A 457 38.62 12.89 -20.10
N ALA A 458 38.57 13.71 -21.17
CA ALA A 458 37.51 14.70 -21.35
C ALA A 458 36.10 14.08 -21.40
N ARG A 459 35.92 12.93 -22.07
CA ARG A 459 34.65 12.17 -22.06
C ARG A 459 34.28 11.71 -20.66
N ALA A 460 35.23 11.26 -19.84
CA ALA A 460 34.99 10.84 -18.46
C ALA A 460 34.63 12.02 -17.54
N PHE A 461 35.35 13.15 -17.63
CA PHE A 461 35.02 14.36 -16.88
C PHE A 461 33.62 14.90 -17.25
N ALA A 462 33.30 14.97 -18.55
CA ALA A 462 31.97 15.35 -19.02
C ALA A 462 30.89 14.37 -18.53
N LYS A 463 31.17 13.05 -18.52
CA LYS A 463 30.23 12.05 -18.02
C LYS A 463 30.00 12.14 -16.52
N ALA A 464 31.05 12.40 -15.74
CA ALA A 464 30.94 12.64 -14.30
C ALA A 464 30.12 13.91 -13.98
N GLN A 465 30.32 14.97 -14.76
CA GLN A 465 29.52 16.19 -14.64
C GLN A 465 28.03 15.92 -14.94
N GLN A 466 27.73 15.24 -16.05
CA GLN A 466 26.36 14.82 -16.39
C GLN A 466 25.72 13.97 -15.28
N ILE A 467 26.47 13.06 -14.65
CA ILE A 467 25.97 12.25 -13.52
C ILE A 467 25.62 13.14 -12.32
N GLN A 468 26.47 14.11 -12.00
CA GLN A 468 26.26 15.02 -10.87
C GLN A 468 25.06 15.96 -11.08
N ASP A 469 24.91 16.53 -12.28
CA ASP A 469 23.83 17.45 -12.58
C ASP A 469 22.48 16.73 -12.79
N ASN A 470 22.46 15.53 -13.39
CA ASN A 470 21.28 14.66 -13.36
C ASN A 470 20.85 14.30 -11.92
N GLY A 471 21.82 14.13 -11.01
CA GLY A 471 21.58 13.90 -9.59
C GLY A 471 20.87 15.07 -8.93
N LYS A 472 21.40 16.29 -9.10
CA LYS A 472 20.77 17.53 -8.62
C LYS A 472 19.37 17.72 -9.21
N ALA A 473 19.21 17.56 -10.53
CA ALA A 473 17.92 17.75 -11.20
C ALA A 473 16.85 16.77 -10.69
N LYS A 474 17.19 15.49 -10.46
CA LYS A 474 16.26 14.53 -9.83
C LYS A 474 15.98 14.87 -8.37
N ALA A 475 16.97 15.31 -7.60
CA ALA A 475 16.78 15.76 -6.21
C ALA A 475 15.86 16.99 -6.13
N GLU A 476 16.00 17.93 -7.05
CA GLU A 476 15.11 19.09 -7.15
C GLU A 476 13.71 18.72 -7.63
N THR A 477 13.60 17.74 -8.53
CA THR A 477 12.32 17.11 -8.89
C THR A 477 11.65 16.47 -7.67
N ILE A 478 12.43 15.79 -6.79
CA ILE A 478 11.92 15.23 -5.54
C ILE A 478 11.46 16.34 -4.58
N ARG A 479 12.22 17.43 -4.42
CA ARG A 479 11.81 18.57 -3.56
C ARG A 479 10.51 19.22 -4.05
N SER A 480 10.43 19.53 -5.35
CA SER A 480 9.33 20.29 -5.96
C SER A 480 8.06 19.48 -6.24
N GLN A 481 8.16 18.17 -6.46
CA GLN A 481 7.01 17.30 -6.76
C GLN A 481 6.58 16.39 -5.61
N SER A 482 7.23 16.44 -4.44
CA SER A 482 6.78 15.62 -3.31
C SER A 482 5.54 16.19 -2.65
N LEU A 483 4.60 15.32 -2.34
CA LEU A 483 3.38 15.66 -1.60
C LEU A 483 3.58 15.51 -0.09
N GLY A 484 2.88 16.35 0.67
CA GLY A 484 2.77 16.31 2.12
C GLY A 484 1.39 16.81 2.58
N PRO A 485 1.16 16.91 3.90
CA PRO A 485 -0.09 17.42 4.45
C PRO A 485 -0.35 18.87 4.02
N CYS A 486 -1.54 19.13 3.45
CA CYS A 486 -1.98 20.46 3.01
C CYS A 486 -3.50 20.51 2.85
N ASP A 487 -4.07 21.72 2.75
CA ASP A 487 -5.47 21.88 2.34
C ASP A 487 -5.56 22.23 0.85
N ILE A 488 -6.47 21.57 0.13
CA ILE A 488 -6.75 21.83 -1.28
C ILE A 488 -7.95 22.77 -1.37
N ALA A 489 -7.73 24.00 -1.81
CA ALA A 489 -8.78 25.02 -1.95
C ALA A 489 -9.87 24.62 -2.98
N PRO A 490 -11.08 25.22 -2.92
CA PRO A 490 -12.18 24.95 -3.86
C PRO A 490 -11.76 25.02 -5.33
N GLY A 491 -12.17 24.02 -6.12
CA GLY A 491 -11.84 23.91 -7.55
C GLY A 491 -10.36 23.63 -7.88
N GLN A 492 -9.46 23.60 -6.90
CA GLN A 492 -8.03 23.38 -7.13
C GLN A 492 -7.68 21.90 -7.31
N THR A 493 -6.56 21.67 -7.99
CA THR A 493 -5.96 20.36 -8.18
C THR A 493 -4.51 20.36 -7.71
N ILE A 494 -4.17 19.47 -6.79
CA ILE A 494 -2.77 19.15 -6.48
C ILE A 494 -2.31 17.96 -7.31
N ASN A 495 -1.02 17.93 -7.67
CA ASN A 495 -0.38 16.84 -8.40
C ASN A 495 1.06 16.70 -7.89
N GLY A 496 1.49 15.48 -7.59
CA GLY A 496 2.84 15.20 -7.15
C GLY A 496 3.08 13.72 -6.90
N SER A 497 4.00 13.41 -5.99
CA SER A 497 4.44 12.05 -5.70
C SER A 497 4.67 11.81 -4.20
N LEU A 498 4.38 10.58 -3.78
CA LEU A 498 4.75 10.01 -2.49
C LEU A 498 5.80 8.92 -2.72
N TYR A 499 6.81 8.83 -1.84
CA TYR A 499 7.92 7.89 -1.96
C TYR A 499 7.92 6.89 -0.81
N PHE A 500 7.97 5.60 -1.13
CA PHE A 500 7.92 4.52 -0.15
C PHE A 500 9.09 3.54 -0.33
N ASP A 501 9.70 3.11 0.77
CA ASP A 501 10.71 2.05 0.81
C ASP A 501 10.07 0.75 1.32
N ALA A 502 10.13 -0.31 0.51
CA ALA A 502 9.58 -1.63 0.86
C ALA A 502 10.65 -2.73 0.97
N GLY A 503 11.92 -2.38 1.20
CA GLY A 503 12.95 -3.36 1.58
C GLY A 503 13.44 -4.30 0.46
N GLY A 504 13.09 -4.03 -0.80
CA GLY A 504 13.56 -4.78 -1.97
C GLY A 504 12.46 -5.54 -2.71
N LEU A 505 11.84 -4.89 -3.70
CA LEU A 505 10.77 -5.49 -4.51
C LEU A 505 11.27 -6.39 -5.65
N SER A 506 10.57 -7.49 -5.90
CA SER A 506 10.49 -8.13 -7.22
C SER A 506 9.74 -7.25 -8.24
N LYS A 507 10.04 -7.39 -9.54
CA LYS A 507 9.20 -6.84 -10.61
C LYS A 507 7.91 -7.68 -10.72
N GLY A 508 6.77 -7.02 -10.96
CA GLY A 508 5.47 -7.70 -10.98
C GLY A 508 4.81 -7.90 -9.61
N SER A 509 5.43 -7.47 -8.51
CA SER A 509 4.75 -7.45 -7.20
C SER A 509 3.50 -6.55 -7.24
N ALA A 510 2.38 -7.09 -6.79
CA ALA A 510 1.15 -6.33 -6.56
C ALA A 510 1.28 -5.44 -5.30
N CYS A 511 0.54 -4.33 -5.27
CA CYS A 511 0.49 -3.46 -4.09
C CYS A 511 -0.91 -2.86 -3.84
N LEU A 512 -1.06 -2.30 -2.64
CA LEU A 512 -2.21 -1.53 -2.19
C LEU A 512 -1.71 -0.16 -1.73
N LEU A 513 -2.31 0.92 -2.22
CA LEU A 513 -2.03 2.31 -1.82
C LEU A 513 -3.30 2.90 -1.19
N ARG A 514 -3.18 3.47 0.00
CA ARG A 514 -4.24 4.21 0.69
C ARG A 514 -3.85 5.67 0.78
N VAL A 515 -4.64 6.54 0.14
CA VAL A 515 -4.46 7.99 0.17
C VAL A 515 -5.58 8.61 1.02
N PRO A 516 -5.27 9.13 2.23
CA PRO A 516 -6.25 9.81 3.08
C PRO A 516 -6.60 11.21 2.56
N VAL A 517 -7.90 11.50 2.52
CA VAL A 517 -8.48 12.77 2.10
C VAL A 517 -9.67 13.06 3.02
N GLY A 518 -9.63 14.19 3.72
CA GLY A 518 -10.48 14.45 4.88
C GLY A 518 -10.34 13.35 5.95
N LEU A 519 -11.46 13.02 6.59
CA LEU A 519 -11.62 11.89 7.50
C LEU A 519 -11.56 10.53 6.76
N ALA A 520 -11.78 10.49 5.45
CA ALA A 520 -11.86 9.27 4.65
C ALA A 520 -10.48 8.66 4.27
N GLN A 521 -10.51 7.53 3.55
CA GLN A 521 -9.36 6.97 2.83
C GLN A 521 -9.77 6.49 1.43
N CYS A 522 -8.95 6.77 0.42
CA CYS A 522 -9.12 6.29 -0.95
C CYS A 522 -8.11 5.17 -1.22
N GLU A 523 -8.61 3.95 -1.45
CA GLU A 523 -7.82 2.73 -1.60
C GLU A 523 -7.70 2.30 -3.07
N PHE A 524 -6.45 2.24 -3.55
CA PHE A 524 -6.07 1.87 -4.90
C PHE A 524 -5.24 0.58 -4.91
N ARG A 525 -5.77 -0.44 -5.59
CA ARG A 525 -5.15 -1.75 -5.76
C ARG A 525 -4.46 -1.84 -7.12
N PHE A 526 -3.16 -2.14 -7.16
CA PHE A 526 -2.39 -2.35 -8.39
C PHE A 526 -1.88 -3.79 -8.48
N ASP A 527 -2.03 -4.40 -9.66
CA ASP A 527 -1.81 -5.83 -9.87
C ASP A 527 -0.35 -6.17 -10.16
N SER A 528 0.43 -5.19 -10.63
CA SER A 528 1.86 -5.31 -10.91
C SER A 528 2.50 -3.91 -10.84
N ILE A 529 3.52 -3.73 -9.99
CA ILE A 529 4.38 -2.55 -10.05
C ILE A 529 5.35 -2.70 -11.24
N VAL A 530 5.19 -1.81 -12.22
CA VAL A 530 6.13 -1.63 -13.33
C VAL A 530 7.31 -0.75 -12.91
N ASP A 531 8.40 -0.81 -13.68
CA ASP A 531 9.46 0.20 -13.56
C ASP A 531 8.97 1.52 -14.18
N ALA A 532 9.41 2.66 -13.67
CA ALA A 532 9.12 3.95 -14.29
C ALA A 532 9.63 3.98 -15.76
N PRO A 533 8.93 4.67 -16.68
CA PRO A 533 9.25 4.70 -18.11
C PRO A 533 10.57 5.38 -18.43
#